data_AF-A0A7S0E1R5-F1
#
_entry.id   AF-A0A7S0E1R5-F1
#
_cell.length_a   1.000
_cell.length_b   1.000
_cell.length_c   1.000
_cell.angle_alpha   90.00
_cell.angle_beta   90.00
_cell.angle_gamma   90.00
#
_symmetry.space_group_name_H-M   'P 1'
#
loop_
_entity.id
_entity.type
_entity.pdbx_description
1 polymer ?
#
loop_
_entity_poly.entity_id
_entity_poly.type
_entity_poly.pdbx_seq_one_letter_code
_entity_poly.pdbx_strand_id
1 'polypeptide(L)'
;DNLPFQLIHGDLHFDNVLYDGKQVTGLLDFEFAAEDWRAMELAVCLSKYAAEKDPFNLMDSFVSGFCEYGELTRKEVEGIPDMINLRIMSNVLYFIGRALAK
;
A
#
# COMPACT_ATOMS: atom_id res chain seq x y z
N ASP A 1 -21.45 8.16 -0.46
CA ASP A 1 -21.23 6.90 -1.19
C ASP A 1 -20.04 6.18 -0.59
N ASN A 2 -20.21 4.91 -0.24
CA ASN A 2 -19.17 4.15 0.44
C ASN A 2 -18.17 3.61 -0.59
N LEU A 3 -16.88 3.76 -0.29
CA LEU A 3 -15.81 3.09 -1.02
C LEU A 3 -15.93 1.57 -0.87
N PRO A 4 -15.58 0.76 -1.89
CA PRO A 4 -15.59 -0.69 -1.79
C PRO A 4 -14.66 -1.18 -0.66
N PHE A 5 -15.12 -2.16 0.12
CA PHE A 5 -14.30 -2.87 1.11
C PHE A 5 -13.87 -4.24 0.57
N GLN A 6 -12.70 -4.70 0.99
CA GLN A 6 -12.24 -6.07 0.78
C GLN A 6 -11.23 -6.47 1.87
N LEU A 7 -10.90 -7.75 1.94
CA LEU A 7 -9.72 -8.20 2.67
C LEU A 7 -8.46 -7.64 1.99
N ILE A 8 -7.68 -6.87 2.73
CA ILE A 8 -6.37 -6.35 2.33
C ILE A 8 -5.26 -6.97 3.19
N HIS A 9 -4.03 -6.98 2.71
CA HIS A 9 -2.82 -7.33 3.43
C HIS A 9 -2.44 -6.26 4.47
N GLY A 10 -2.69 -4.98 4.17
CA GLY A 10 -2.47 -3.87 5.10
C GLY A 10 -1.01 -3.49 5.36
N ASP A 11 -0.05 -4.19 4.74
CA ASP A 11 1.39 -3.89 4.76
C ASP A 11 2.13 -4.45 3.54
N LEU A 12 1.47 -4.47 2.38
CA LEU A 12 2.09 -4.94 1.15
C LEU A 12 3.00 -3.85 0.57
N HIS A 13 4.31 -4.03 0.72
CA HIS A 13 5.32 -3.18 0.09
C HIS A 13 6.50 -4.03 -0.38
N PHE A 14 7.39 -3.46 -1.20
CA PHE A 14 8.45 -4.23 -1.88
C PHE A 14 9.39 -5.01 -0.94
N ASP A 15 9.56 -4.60 0.33
CA ASP A 15 10.36 -5.38 1.30
C ASP A 15 9.65 -6.69 1.75
N ASN A 16 8.32 -6.79 1.61
CA ASN A 16 7.49 -7.93 2.02
C ASN A 16 7.12 -8.85 0.84
N VAL A 17 7.81 -8.68 -0.30
CA VAL A 17 7.58 -9.44 -1.54
C VAL A 17 8.82 -10.26 -1.87
N LEU A 18 8.66 -11.57 -2.04
CA LEU A 18 9.73 -12.45 -2.50
C LEU A 18 9.82 -12.42 -4.03
N TYR A 19 11.00 -12.09 -4.56
CA TYR A 19 11.29 -12.03 -6.00
C TYR A 19 12.51 -12.88 -6.34
N ASP A 20 12.39 -13.79 -7.31
CA ASP A 20 13.48 -14.70 -7.71
C ASP A 20 14.37 -14.14 -8.85
N GLY A 21 14.17 -12.88 -9.24
CA GLY A 21 14.82 -12.27 -10.40
C GLY A 21 13.98 -12.30 -11.67
N LYS A 22 12.86 -13.05 -11.70
CA LYS A 22 11.95 -13.14 -12.84
C LYS A 22 10.50 -12.88 -12.47
N GLN A 23 10.04 -13.39 -11.32
CA GLN A 23 8.65 -13.27 -10.89
C GLN A 23 8.52 -13.16 -9.37
N VAL A 24 7.37 -12.64 -8.94
CA VAL A 24 6.96 -12.70 -7.54
C VAL A 24 6.67 -14.16 -7.19
N THR A 25 7.27 -14.64 -6.11
CA THR A 25 7.17 -16.04 -5.64
C THR A 25 6.43 -16.18 -4.32
N GLY A 26 6.22 -15.08 -3.60
CA GLY A 26 5.49 -15.09 -2.34
C GLY A 26 5.31 -13.69 -1.76
N LEU A 27 4.34 -13.58 -0.86
CA LEU A 27 4.08 -12.41 -0.01
C LEU A 27 4.31 -12.82 1.45
N LEU A 28 4.80 -11.90 2.26
CA LEU A 28 5.16 -12.13 3.67
C LEU A 28 4.41 -11.17 4.60
N ASP A 29 4.36 -11.48 5.89
CA ASP A 29 3.92 -10.57 6.96
C ASP A 29 2.44 -10.12 6.92
N PHE A 30 1.54 -11.10 7.01
CA PHE A 30 0.08 -10.91 7.03
C PHE A 30 -0.51 -10.44 8.36
N GLU A 31 0.31 -9.96 9.32
CA GLU A 31 -0.18 -9.60 10.65
C GLU A 31 -1.15 -8.40 10.66
N PHE A 32 -1.11 -7.58 9.60
CA PHE A 32 -1.99 -6.43 9.41
C PHE A 32 -3.18 -6.71 8.48
N ALA A 33 -3.38 -7.97 8.06
CA ALA A 33 -4.45 -8.28 7.13
C ALA A 33 -5.83 -8.08 7.79
N ALA A 34 -6.69 -7.30 7.13
CA ALA A 34 -8.00 -6.91 7.65
C ALA A 34 -8.97 -6.53 6.52
N GLU A 35 -10.27 -6.48 6.82
CA GLU A 35 -11.24 -5.85 5.93
C GLU A 35 -11.09 -4.31 6.02
N ASP A 36 -10.79 -3.67 4.89
CA ASP A 36 -10.65 -2.21 4.78
C ASP A 36 -11.08 -1.73 3.38
N TRP A 37 -11.05 -0.43 3.12
CA TRP A 37 -11.23 0.11 1.77
C TRP A 37 -10.24 -0.55 0.82
N ARG A 38 -10.75 -1.13 -0.26
CA ARG A 38 -9.95 -1.82 -1.28
C ARG A 38 -8.77 -1.01 -1.80
N ALA A 39 -8.98 0.28 -2.04
CA ALA A 39 -7.94 1.19 -2.53
C ALA A 39 -6.81 1.46 -1.50
N MET A 40 -7.00 1.15 -0.21
CA MET A 40 -5.94 1.26 0.79
C MET A 40 -4.78 0.31 0.50
N GLU A 41 -5.00 -0.86 -0.10
CA GLU A 41 -3.90 -1.77 -0.47
C GLU A 41 -2.91 -1.08 -1.43
N LEU A 42 -3.45 -0.44 -2.48
CA LEU A 42 -2.62 0.30 -3.44
C LEU A 42 -1.96 1.49 -2.76
N ALA A 43 -2.67 2.22 -1.90
CA ALA A 43 -2.08 3.33 -1.14
C ALA A 43 -0.93 2.87 -0.22
N VAL A 44 -1.05 1.70 0.41
CA VAL A 44 0.02 1.09 1.21
C VAL A 44 1.25 0.81 0.34
N CYS A 45 1.07 0.16 -0.82
CA CYS A 45 2.15 -0.12 -1.77
C CYS A 45 2.87 1.17 -2.20
N LEU A 46 2.11 2.19 -2.60
CA LEU A 46 2.65 3.45 -3.11
C LEU A 46 3.33 4.29 -2.02
N SER A 47 2.85 4.23 -0.77
CA SER A 47 3.40 5.02 0.33
C SER A 47 4.89 4.80 0.56
N LYS A 48 5.39 3.58 0.28
CA LYS A 48 6.80 3.23 0.44
C LYS A 48 7.70 3.94 -0.58
N TYR A 49 7.19 4.24 -1.78
CA TYR A 49 7.93 4.98 -2.80
C TYR A 49 7.98 6.49 -2.56
N ALA A 50 7.11 7.05 -1.71
CA ALA A 50 6.96 8.50 -1.54
C ALA A 50 8.25 9.22 -1.07
N ALA A 51 9.15 8.49 -0.40
CA ALA A 51 10.43 9.02 0.10
C ALA A 51 11.64 8.63 -0.77
N GLU A 52 11.44 7.90 -1.87
CA GLU A 52 12.50 7.49 -2.77
C GLU A 52 13.00 8.65 -3.65
N LYS A 53 14.17 8.47 -4.28
CA LYS A 53 14.81 9.52 -5.11
C LYS A 53 13.96 9.98 -6.29
N ASP A 54 13.15 9.08 -6.85
CA ASP A 54 12.32 9.32 -8.04
C ASP A 54 10.92 8.72 -7.86
N PRO A 55 10.12 9.29 -6.93
CA PRO A 55 8.93 8.63 -6.40
C PRO A 55 7.85 8.45 -7.48
N PHE A 56 7.65 9.45 -8.35
CA PHE A 56 6.60 9.41 -9.37
C PHE A 56 6.88 8.36 -10.44
N ASN A 57 8.12 8.19 -10.89
CA ASN A 57 8.44 7.15 -11.88
C ASN A 57 8.25 5.74 -11.30
N LEU A 58 8.58 5.54 -10.02
CA LEU A 58 8.34 4.27 -9.32
C LEU A 58 6.85 4.00 -9.13
N MET A 59 6.10 5.01 -8.69
CA MET A 59 4.64 4.92 -8.54
C MET A 59 3.96 4.64 -9.88
N ASP A 60 4.36 5.32 -10.95
CA ASP A 60 3.80 5.13 -12.30
C ASP A 60 4.07 3.71 -12.83
N SER A 61 5.29 3.20 -12.61
CA SER A 61 5.65 1.82 -12.95
C SER A 61 4.80 0.81 -12.17
N PHE A 62 4.62 1.04 -10.85
CA PHE A 62 3.80 0.17 -10.01
C PHE A 62 2.32 0.20 -10.42
N VAL A 63 1.75 1.39 -10.61
CA VAL A 63 0.36 1.57 -11.02
C VAL A 63 0.12 0.95 -12.40
N SER A 64 1.05 1.11 -13.34
CA SER A 64 0.96 0.48 -14.65
C SER A 64 0.85 -1.05 -14.54
N GLY A 65 1.70 -1.69 -13.73
CA GLY A 65 1.63 -3.13 -13.49
C GLY A 65 0.37 -3.56 -12.72
N PHE A 66 -0.07 -2.76 -11.73
CA PHE A 66 -1.32 -3.00 -11.02
C PHE A 66 -2.52 -3.00 -11.98
N CYS A 67 -2.58 -2.01 -12.88
CA CYS A 67 -3.67 -1.85 -13.85
C CYS A 67 -3.73 -2.93 -14.95
N GLU A 68 -2.75 -3.83 -15.04
CA GLU A 68 -2.86 -5.00 -15.92
C GLU A 68 -3.98 -5.96 -15.48
N TYR A 69 -4.28 -6.01 -14.18
CA TYR A 69 -5.28 -6.92 -13.60
C TYR A 69 -6.24 -6.23 -12.62
N GLY A 70 -5.84 -5.10 -12.04
CA GLY A 70 -6.59 -4.34 -11.05
C GLY A 70 -7.40 -3.21 -11.67
N GLU A 71 -8.62 -3.03 -11.17
CA GLU A 71 -9.49 -1.91 -11.56
C GLU A 71 -9.98 -1.17 -10.32
N LEU A 72 -9.84 0.16 -10.35
CA LEU A 72 -10.38 1.05 -9.33
C LEU A 72 -11.47 1.94 -9.92
N THR A 73 -12.47 2.23 -9.11
CA THR A 73 -13.47 3.23 -9.42
C THR A 73 -12.83 4.62 -9.39
N ARG A 74 -13.45 5.58 -10.08
CA ARG A 74 -13.01 6.98 -10.05
C ARG A 74 -12.89 7.54 -8.63
N LYS A 75 -13.82 7.19 -7.74
CA LYS A 75 -13.80 7.63 -6.33
C LYS A 75 -12.65 7.04 -5.53
N GLU A 76 -12.31 5.78 -5.79
CA GLU A 76 -11.13 5.15 -5.20
C GLU A 76 -9.87 5.87 -5.64
N VAL A 77 -9.71 6.12 -6.95
CA VAL A 77 -8.55 6.84 -7.51
C VAL A 77 -8.43 8.25 -6.91
N GLU A 78 -9.53 8.99 -6.85
CA GLU A 78 -9.57 10.34 -6.27
C GLU A 78 -9.14 10.36 -4.79
N GLY A 79 -9.35 9.25 -4.05
CA GLY A 79 -9.00 9.13 -2.63
C GLY A 79 -7.57 8.63 -2.35
N ILE A 80 -6.87 8.06 -3.33
CA ILE A 80 -5.52 7.46 -3.11
C ILE A 80 -4.53 8.43 -2.43
N PRO A 81 -4.42 9.72 -2.81
CA PRO A 81 -3.47 10.63 -2.16
C PRO A 81 -3.73 10.78 -0.65
N ASP A 82 -5.00 10.90 -0.25
CA ASP A 82 -5.39 10.99 1.16
C ASP A 82 -5.12 9.67 1.90
N MET A 83 -5.34 8.54 1.23
CA MET A 83 -5.05 7.21 1.76
C MET A 83 -3.54 6.97 1.96
N ILE A 84 -2.68 7.47 1.07
CA ILE A 84 -1.22 7.44 1.24
C ILE A 84 -0.83 8.24 2.49
N ASN A 85 -1.37 9.45 2.64
CA ASN A 85 -1.13 10.27 3.83
C ASN A 85 -1.62 9.56 5.10
N LEU A 86 -2.80 8.93 5.05
CA LEU A 86 -3.34 8.16 6.17
C LEU A 86 -2.42 7.00 6.57
N ARG A 87 -1.89 6.24 5.59
CA ARG A 87 -0.92 5.17 5.85
C ARG A 87 0.35 5.70 6.51
N ILE A 88 0.92 6.79 5.99
CA ILE A 88 2.14 7.39 6.55
C ILE A 88 1.89 7.82 8.01
N MET A 89 0.76 8.46 8.29
CA MET A 89 0.39 8.87 9.64
C MET A 89 0.18 7.68 10.57
N SER A 90 -0.47 6.62 10.09
CA SER A 90 -0.64 5.36 10.84
C SER A 90 0.70 4.76 11.25
N ASN A 91 1.67 4.70 10.32
CA ASN A 91 3.01 4.22 10.60
C ASN A 91 3.73 5.08 11.66
N VAL A 92 3.62 6.40 11.57
CA VAL A 92 4.20 7.32 12.57
C VAL A 92 3.62 7.03 13.96
N LEU A 93 2.29 6.92 14.07
CA LEU A 93 1.62 6.61 15.34
C LEU A 93 2.06 5.25 15.89
N TYR A 94 2.12 4.24 15.03
CA TYR A 94 2.55 2.89 15.41
C TYR A 94 3.98 2.87 15.98
N PHE A 95 4.94 3.53 15.31
CA PHE A 95 6.32 3.56 15.77
C PHE A 95 6.51 4.42 17.02
N ILE A 96 5.80 5.54 17.15
CA ILE A 96 5.79 6.36 18.38
C ILE A 96 5.23 5.55 19.54
N GLY A 97 4.08 4.89 19.36
CA GLY A 97 3.47 4.04 20.39
C GLY A 97 4.39 2.92 20.83
N ARG A 98 5.04 2.23 19.88
CA ARG A 98 6.04 1.20 20.14
C ARG A 98 7.25 1.74 20.92
N ALA A 99 7.68 2.96 20.64
CA ALA A 99 8.81 3.58 21.35
C ALA A 99 8.46 3.96 22.79
N LEU A 100 7.23 4.41 23.05
CA LEU A 100 6.75 4.81 24.38
C LEU A 100 6.33 3.62 25.27
N ALA A 101 6.01 2.46 24.67
CA ALA A 101 5.67 1.25 25.40
C ALA A 101 6.90 0.50 25.99
N LYS A 102 8.11 1.04 25.80
CA LYS A 102 9.35 0.59 26.42
C LYS A 102 9.55 1.27 27.77
#